data_AF-A0A1B8DTZ5-F1
#
_entry.id   AF-A0A1B8DTZ5-F1
#
_cell.length_a   1.000
_cell.length_b   1.000
_cell.length_c   1.000
_cell.angle_alpha   90.00
_cell.angle_beta   90.00
_cell.angle_gamma   90.00
#
_symmetry.space_group_name_H-M   'P 1'
#
loop_
_entity.id
_entity.type
_entity.pdbx_description
1 polymer ?
#
loop_
_entity_poly.entity_id
_entity_poly.type
_entity_poly.pdbx_seq_one_letter_code
_entity_poly.pdbx_strand_id
1 'polypeptide(L)'
;MASKFKALIFDLGGVLLDWDPQSVKAVTSTQLRTIMHSTTWHELDRGNLSLDQACELFSVIIGVESSIIKESLDQAQKSLTVNVRLARIAQELKESDPNLQLYVMSNISREHFEIVQNLDLPWSIFTSAFASGNVGMRKPDLCFFEHVIDKIGMHPSQVVMVDDQAENLCAAQSLGIHGLLVDETSVDIVSQKLRNLFQSSIPRAEAYMKANARNHNCVVEGHNITLKDNFAQFLIWELTGDADIIYFKWPSGKLHPAQNPGNSNGKTGASLKANVKNGLWNYFYEDPILTTQDFPADADTTSTAYLSLPPDYLSEVADVHLILDKMAFNMSPDGIMQTYFCDDRPRTAPEVCSNMLRLFYRFGRGGDPRIRKTADWVVKCLNNRACLYGNRVYSTPETFLYFTARLYLECGEGNLKKRLEPIKEALLERINAPTNPLALALRISACKLVGIDPLIYQQDLERLMSLQEEDGGFPAGHFCCFGRTGARIGNRGLTTALTLKIIRHDV
;
A
#
# COMPACT_ATOMS: atom_id res chain seq x y z
N MET A 1 -4.21 7.72 -13.11
CA MET A 1 -3.61 8.02 -14.42
C MET A 1 -3.49 6.73 -15.22
N ALA A 2 -3.64 6.78 -16.55
CA ALA A 2 -3.36 5.62 -17.39
C ALA A 2 -1.87 5.25 -17.30
N SER A 3 -1.54 3.96 -17.34
CA SER A 3 -0.14 3.53 -17.31
C SER A 3 0.64 4.11 -18.50
N LYS A 4 1.86 4.58 -18.22
CA LYS A 4 2.81 4.97 -19.27
C LYS A 4 3.35 3.75 -20.03
N PHE A 5 3.27 2.57 -19.42
CA PHE A 5 3.72 1.32 -20.00
C PHE A 5 2.63 0.73 -20.90
N LYS A 6 3.05 0.18 -22.03
CA LYS A 6 2.20 -0.35 -23.11
C LYS A 6 2.58 -1.76 -23.53
N ALA A 7 3.78 -2.22 -23.15
CA ALA A 7 4.24 -3.57 -23.38
C ALA A 7 4.87 -4.18 -22.13
N LEU A 8 4.71 -5.49 -22.00
CA LEU A 8 5.34 -6.32 -21.00
C LEU A 8 5.98 -7.53 -21.67
N ILE A 9 7.27 -7.69 -21.48
CA ILE A 9 8.09 -8.79 -21.99
C ILE A 9 8.39 -9.73 -20.82
N PHE A 10 8.15 -11.03 -21.01
CA PHE A 10 8.54 -12.06 -20.06
C PHE A 10 9.64 -12.95 -20.66
N ASP A 11 10.61 -13.35 -19.84
CA ASP A 11 11.37 -14.56 -20.13
C ASP A 11 10.47 -15.82 -19.97
N LEU A 12 10.93 -16.94 -20.50
CA LEU A 12 10.35 -18.26 -20.26
C LEU A 12 11.00 -18.94 -19.06
N GLY A 13 12.24 -19.41 -19.20
CA GLY A 13 12.92 -20.16 -18.13
C GLY A 13 13.14 -19.31 -16.88
N GLY A 14 12.81 -19.84 -15.71
CA GLY A 14 12.92 -19.13 -14.43
C GLY A 14 11.86 -18.04 -14.20
N VAL A 15 10.94 -17.84 -15.16
CA VAL A 15 9.90 -16.81 -15.10
C VAL A 15 8.52 -17.39 -15.38
N LEU A 16 8.21 -17.73 -16.63
CA LEU A 16 6.92 -18.35 -16.98
C LEU A 16 6.96 -19.88 -16.89
N LEU A 17 8.16 -20.46 -16.95
CA LEU A 17 8.41 -21.89 -16.90
C LEU A 17 9.49 -22.21 -15.89
N ASP A 18 9.21 -23.23 -15.08
CA ASP A 18 10.14 -23.82 -14.13
C ASP A 18 10.44 -25.27 -14.53
N TRP A 19 11.57 -25.79 -14.10
CA TRP A 19 11.96 -27.19 -14.33
C TRP A 19 12.55 -27.77 -13.05
N ASP A 20 12.55 -29.10 -12.92
CA ASP A 20 13.10 -29.78 -11.75
C ASP A 20 14.54 -30.25 -12.03
N PRO A 21 15.56 -29.64 -11.40
CA PRO A 21 16.95 -30.09 -11.57
C PRO A 21 17.20 -31.53 -11.12
N GLN A 22 16.37 -32.09 -10.24
CA GLN A 22 16.47 -33.47 -9.77
C GLN A 22 15.88 -34.48 -10.75
N SER A 23 15.11 -34.01 -11.75
CA SER A 23 14.60 -34.87 -12.82
C SER A 23 15.71 -35.41 -13.72
N VAL A 24 16.83 -34.67 -13.82
CA VAL A 24 18.00 -35.06 -14.60
C VAL A 24 18.85 -36.04 -13.79
N LYS A 25 18.89 -37.29 -14.25
CA LYS A 25 19.59 -38.40 -13.58
C LYS A 25 20.78 -38.93 -14.38
N ALA A 26 20.79 -38.68 -15.69
CA ALA A 26 21.77 -39.23 -16.61
C ALA A 26 23.14 -38.53 -16.54
N VAL A 27 23.19 -37.27 -16.08
CA VAL A 27 24.42 -36.51 -15.81
C VAL A 27 24.40 -35.91 -14.40
N THR A 28 25.57 -35.58 -13.87
CA THR A 28 25.67 -34.86 -12.59
C THR A 28 25.23 -33.39 -12.73
N SER A 29 24.79 -32.78 -11.62
CA SER A 29 24.45 -31.35 -11.58
C SER A 29 25.60 -30.44 -11.99
N THR A 30 26.85 -30.81 -11.66
CA THR A 30 28.05 -30.10 -12.09
C THR A 30 28.24 -30.19 -13.61
N GLN A 31 28.08 -31.37 -14.20
CA GLN A 31 28.18 -31.54 -15.65
C GLN A 31 27.09 -30.76 -16.39
N LEU A 32 25.84 -30.83 -15.92
CA LEU A 32 24.73 -30.07 -16.50
C LEU A 32 25.01 -28.56 -16.47
N ARG A 33 25.48 -28.04 -15.33
CA ARG A 33 25.88 -26.64 -15.19
C ARG A 33 27.00 -26.26 -16.15
N THR A 34 28.03 -27.10 -16.29
CA THR A 34 29.13 -26.88 -17.25
C THR A 34 28.62 -26.78 -18.68
N ILE A 35 27.65 -27.63 -19.06
CA ILE A 35 27.02 -27.59 -20.39
C ILE A 35 26.26 -26.27 -20.59
N MET A 36 25.39 -25.90 -19.64
CA MET A 36 24.53 -24.71 -19.74
C MET A 36 25.30 -23.38 -19.83
N HIS A 37 26.51 -23.31 -19.26
CA HIS A 37 27.37 -22.11 -19.35
C HIS A 37 28.40 -22.16 -20.49
N SER A 38 28.35 -23.19 -21.34
CA SER A 38 29.31 -23.34 -22.44
C SER A 38 28.97 -22.43 -23.63
N THR A 39 29.98 -22.09 -24.41
CA THR A 39 29.76 -21.41 -25.71
C THR A 39 28.92 -22.26 -26.66
N THR A 40 29.04 -23.59 -26.61
CA THR A 40 28.20 -24.51 -27.38
C THR A 40 26.72 -24.32 -27.06
N TRP A 41 26.35 -24.12 -25.78
CA TRP A 41 24.97 -23.83 -25.41
C TRP A 41 24.51 -22.48 -25.96
N HIS A 42 25.36 -21.46 -25.92
CA HIS A 42 25.04 -20.16 -26.51
C HIS A 42 24.83 -20.24 -28.03
N GLU A 43 25.61 -21.06 -28.75
CA GLU A 43 25.45 -21.26 -30.19
C GLU A 43 24.18 -22.08 -30.54
N LEU A 44 23.81 -23.04 -29.69
CA LEU A 44 22.53 -23.73 -29.76
C LEU A 44 21.36 -22.75 -29.53
N ASP A 45 21.46 -21.88 -28.52
CA ASP A 45 20.47 -20.84 -28.26
C ASP A 45 20.36 -19.85 -29.43
N ARG A 46 21.42 -19.58 -30.18
CA ARG A 46 21.34 -18.76 -31.42
C ARG A 46 20.77 -19.53 -32.61
N GLY A 47 20.61 -20.85 -32.51
CA GLY A 47 20.20 -21.69 -33.64
C GLY A 47 21.31 -21.87 -34.69
N ASN A 48 22.57 -21.62 -34.32
CA ASN A 48 23.74 -21.88 -35.16
C ASN A 48 24.13 -23.38 -35.14
N LEU A 49 23.66 -24.11 -34.13
CA LEU A 49 23.79 -25.56 -33.98
C LEU A 49 22.39 -26.18 -33.86
N SER A 50 22.22 -27.38 -34.41
CA SER A 50 21.11 -28.25 -34.04
C SER A 50 21.34 -28.90 -32.67
N LEU A 51 20.29 -29.37 -32.02
CA LEU A 51 20.37 -30.08 -30.74
C LEU A 51 21.30 -31.30 -30.81
N ASP A 52 21.24 -32.07 -31.90
CA ASP A 52 22.11 -33.25 -32.09
C ASP A 52 23.59 -32.85 -32.21
N GLN A 53 23.91 -31.80 -32.98
CA GLN A 53 25.29 -31.28 -33.07
C GLN A 53 25.79 -30.72 -31.74
N ALA A 54 24.92 -30.05 -30.99
CA ALA A 54 25.26 -29.55 -29.66
C ALA A 54 25.55 -30.71 -28.69
N CYS A 55 24.75 -31.78 -28.70
CA CYS A 55 24.99 -32.99 -27.90
C CYS A 55 26.35 -33.65 -28.18
N GLU A 56 26.78 -33.72 -29.45
CA GLU A 56 28.12 -34.21 -29.81
C GLU A 56 29.24 -33.31 -29.23
N LEU A 57 29.07 -31.98 -29.26
CA LEU A 57 30.05 -31.06 -28.69
C LEU A 57 30.04 -31.07 -27.15
N PHE A 58 28.87 -31.18 -26.53
CA PHE A 58 28.73 -31.36 -25.09
C PHE A 58 29.41 -32.66 -24.63
N SER A 59 29.32 -33.73 -25.43
CA SER A 59 29.99 -35.00 -25.17
C SER A 59 31.49 -34.83 -24.99
N VAL A 60 32.11 -34.03 -25.85
CA VAL A 60 33.53 -33.67 -25.75
C VAL A 60 33.82 -32.82 -24.51
N ILE A 61 32.94 -31.88 -24.15
CA ILE A 61 33.12 -30.97 -23.01
C ILE A 61 33.11 -31.71 -21.66
N ILE A 62 32.18 -32.67 -21.48
CA ILE A 62 31.98 -33.33 -20.18
C ILE A 62 32.42 -34.80 -20.13
N GLY A 63 32.88 -35.36 -21.25
CA GLY A 63 33.38 -36.74 -21.33
C GLY A 63 32.30 -37.81 -21.15
N VAL A 64 31.09 -37.56 -21.66
CA VAL A 64 29.92 -38.45 -21.55
C VAL A 64 29.32 -38.65 -22.94
N GLU A 65 28.85 -39.86 -23.27
CA GLU A 65 28.21 -40.16 -24.56
C GLU A 65 27.08 -39.17 -24.92
N SER A 66 27.00 -38.73 -26.18
CA SER A 66 26.03 -37.74 -26.65
C SER A 66 24.57 -38.18 -26.42
N SER A 67 24.30 -39.48 -26.47
CA SER A 67 22.99 -40.07 -26.17
C SER A 67 22.53 -39.85 -24.72
N ILE A 68 23.45 -39.92 -23.74
CA ILE A 68 23.17 -39.68 -22.32
C ILE A 68 22.89 -38.18 -22.07
N ILE A 69 23.59 -37.31 -22.79
CA ILE A 69 23.35 -35.86 -22.73
C ILE A 69 21.97 -35.53 -23.31
N LYS A 70 21.64 -36.10 -24.48
CA LYS A 70 20.32 -35.95 -25.07
C LYS A 70 19.21 -36.45 -24.13
N GLU A 71 19.40 -37.60 -23.51
CA GLU A 71 18.47 -38.11 -22.48
C GLU A 71 18.33 -37.13 -21.30
N SER A 72 19.42 -36.50 -20.87
CA SER A 72 19.41 -35.52 -19.77
C SER A 72 18.63 -34.25 -20.12
N LEU A 73 18.78 -33.74 -21.35
CA LEU A 73 18.02 -32.59 -21.83
C LEU A 73 16.53 -32.94 -22.01
N ASP A 74 16.22 -34.14 -22.52
CA ASP A 74 14.86 -34.66 -22.60
C ASP A 74 14.22 -34.80 -21.20
N GLN A 75 14.99 -35.24 -20.19
CA GLN A 75 14.54 -35.34 -18.79
C GLN A 75 14.19 -33.96 -18.23
N ALA A 76 15.09 -32.97 -18.40
CA ALA A 76 14.84 -31.60 -17.97
C ALA A 76 13.59 -31.02 -18.66
N GLN A 77 13.45 -31.24 -19.96
CA GLN A 77 12.32 -30.75 -20.73
C GLN A 77 10.98 -31.37 -20.32
N LYS A 78 10.95 -32.67 -20.04
CA LYS A 78 9.74 -33.35 -19.52
C LYS A 78 9.34 -32.88 -18.13
N SER A 79 10.28 -32.27 -17.39
CA SER A 79 10.02 -31.71 -16.06
C SER A 79 9.47 -30.28 -16.09
N LEU A 80 9.37 -29.66 -17.28
CA LEU A 80 8.89 -28.29 -17.40
C LEU A 80 7.47 -28.15 -16.87
N THR A 81 7.28 -27.15 -16.02
CA THR A 81 6.00 -26.76 -15.46
C THR A 81 5.78 -25.27 -15.66
N VAL A 82 4.51 -24.86 -15.77
CA VAL A 82 4.15 -23.46 -15.89
C VAL A 82 4.17 -22.81 -14.52
N ASN A 83 4.81 -21.65 -14.42
CA ASN A 83 4.63 -20.77 -13.26
C ASN A 83 3.22 -20.18 -13.30
N VAL A 84 2.27 -20.93 -12.70
CA VAL A 84 0.83 -20.63 -12.75
C VAL A 84 0.54 -19.22 -12.24
N ARG A 85 1.35 -18.72 -11.30
CA ARG A 85 1.15 -17.40 -10.73
C ARG A 85 1.47 -16.30 -11.74
N LEU A 86 2.67 -16.29 -12.33
CA LEU A 86 3.04 -15.28 -13.32
C LEU A 86 2.21 -15.39 -14.60
N ALA A 87 1.87 -16.60 -15.04
CA ALA A 87 0.95 -16.83 -16.15
C ALA A 87 -0.43 -16.19 -15.86
N ARG A 88 -0.97 -16.39 -14.65
CA ARG A 88 -2.22 -15.75 -14.23
C ARG A 88 -2.11 -14.24 -14.17
N ILE A 89 -1.01 -13.67 -13.70
CA ILE A 89 -0.79 -12.21 -13.75
C ILE A 89 -0.84 -11.71 -15.18
N ALA A 90 -0.14 -12.37 -16.11
CA ALA A 90 -0.16 -11.98 -17.51
C ALA A 90 -1.59 -11.94 -18.08
N GLN A 91 -2.41 -12.95 -17.76
CA GLN A 91 -3.83 -12.98 -18.14
C GLN A 91 -4.63 -11.84 -17.48
N GLU A 92 -4.52 -11.67 -16.16
CA GLU A 92 -5.22 -10.61 -15.41
C GLU A 92 -4.89 -9.20 -15.95
N LEU A 93 -3.63 -8.96 -16.31
CA LEU A 93 -3.20 -7.69 -16.90
C LEU A 93 -3.81 -7.48 -18.29
N LYS A 94 -3.77 -8.51 -19.15
CA LYS A 94 -4.35 -8.45 -20.51
C LYS A 94 -5.86 -8.26 -20.49
N GLU A 95 -6.56 -8.90 -19.56
CA GLU A 95 -8.00 -8.72 -19.34
C GLU A 95 -8.33 -7.30 -18.86
N SER A 96 -7.47 -6.73 -18.00
CA SER A 96 -7.68 -5.37 -17.46
C SER A 96 -7.42 -4.25 -18.49
N ASP A 97 -6.55 -4.49 -19.47
CA ASP A 97 -6.30 -3.58 -20.59
C ASP A 97 -6.07 -4.39 -21.88
N PRO A 98 -7.09 -4.54 -22.75
CA PRO A 98 -6.95 -5.24 -24.02
C PRO A 98 -5.87 -4.67 -24.94
N ASN A 99 -5.47 -3.40 -24.76
CA ASN A 99 -4.44 -2.75 -25.56
C ASN A 99 -3.01 -3.07 -25.09
N LEU A 100 -2.84 -3.58 -23.87
CA LEU A 100 -1.54 -4.04 -23.38
C LEU A 100 -1.00 -5.14 -24.28
N GLN A 101 0.20 -4.96 -24.82
CA GLN A 101 0.86 -5.98 -25.62
C GLN A 101 1.77 -6.82 -24.73
N LEU A 102 1.61 -8.14 -24.80
CA LEU A 102 2.42 -9.08 -24.05
C LEU A 102 3.35 -9.81 -25.02
N TYR A 103 4.61 -9.95 -24.64
CA TYR A 103 5.60 -10.63 -25.45
C TYR A 103 6.39 -11.63 -24.61
N VAL A 104 6.94 -12.63 -25.30
CA VAL A 104 7.95 -13.53 -24.75
C VAL A 104 9.30 -13.19 -25.39
N MET A 105 10.38 -13.13 -24.61
CA MET A 105 11.75 -12.98 -25.10
C MET A 105 12.67 -13.91 -24.33
N SER A 106 13.10 -15.01 -24.96
CA SER A 106 13.82 -16.07 -24.25
C SER A 106 15.03 -16.58 -25.01
N ASN A 107 16.08 -16.91 -24.24
CA ASN A 107 17.20 -17.70 -24.73
C ASN A 107 16.77 -19.16 -24.74
N ILE A 108 16.43 -19.65 -25.93
CA ILE A 108 15.94 -21.00 -26.14
C ILE A 108 16.23 -21.42 -27.59
N SER A 109 16.70 -22.66 -27.76
CA SER A 109 16.91 -23.26 -29.09
C SER A 109 15.60 -23.43 -29.85
N ARG A 110 15.69 -23.57 -31.17
CA ARG A 110 14.51 -23.77 -32.03
C ARG A 110 13.72 -25.02 -31.63
N GLU A 111 14.43 -26.13 -31.45
CA GLU A 111 13.84 -27.42 -31.11
C GLU A 111 13.17 -27.41 -29.73
N HIS A 112 13.79 -26.78 -28.73
CA HIS A 112 13.17 -26.67 -27.41
C HIS A 112 11.97 -25.73 -27.41
N PHE A 113 12.01 -24.65 -28.20
CA PHE A 113 10.90 -23.71 -28.31
C PHE A 113 9.64 -24.37 -28.91
N GLU A 114 9.79 -25.17 -29.97
CA GLU A 114 8.69 -25.94 -30.57
C GLU A 114 7.98 -26.84 -29.56
N ILE A 115 8.74 -27.42 -28.62
CA ILE A 115 8.19 -28.29 -27.58
C ILE A 115 7.47 -27.47 -26.50
N VAL A 116 8.08 -26.38 -26.06
CA VAL A 116 7.50 -25.46 -25.07
C VAL A 116 6.16 -24.88 -25.54
N GLN A 117 5.97 -24.69 -26.84
CA GLN A 117 4.68 -24.25 -27.40
C GLN A 117 3.52 -25.23 -27.15
N ASN A 118 3.80 -26.48 -26.81
CA ASN A 118 2.78 -27.48 -26.46
C ASN A 118 2.43 -27.50 -24.96
N LEU A 119 3.12 -26.72 -24.12
CA LEU A 119 2.78 -26.59 -22.71
C LEU A 119 1.52 -25.75 -22.54
N ASP A 120 0.80 -25.97 -21.43
CA ASP A 120 -0.44 -25.26 -21.06
C ASP A 120 -0.16 -23.84 -20.53
N LEU A 121 0.61 -23.07 -21.29
CA LEU A 121 0.78 -21.63 -21.12
C LEU A 121 -0.29 -20.94 -21.97
N PRO A 122 -0.86 -19.79 -21.52
CA PRO A 122 -1.88 -19.08 -22.29
C PRO A 122 -1.29 -18.34 -23.50
N TRP A 123 -0.68 -19.04 -24.45
CA TRP A 123 0.04 -18.48 -25.62
C TRP A 123 -0.75 -17.41 -26.39
N SER A 124 -2.08 -17.56 -26.45
CA SER A 124 -2.97 -16.63 -27.16
C SER A 124 -2.97 -15.18 -26.62
N ILE A 125 -2.55 -14.95 -25.37
CA ILE A 125 -2.47 -13.59 -24.81
C ILE A 125 -1.22 -12.84 -25.29
N PHE A 126 -0.19 -13.57 -25.74
CA PHE A 126 1.06 -13.01 -26.21
C PHE A 126 0.94 -12.62 -27.68
N THR A 127 1.23 -11.36 -27.96
CA THR A 127 1.22 -10.80 -29.31
C THR A 127 2.30 -11.45 -30.18
N SER A 128 3.47 -11.73 -29.62
CA SER A 128 4.56 -12.45 -30.28
C SER A 128 5.53 -13.05 -29.26
N ALA A 129 6.26 -14.09 -29.68
CA ALA A 129 7.33 -14.70 -28.91
C ALA A 129 8.64 -14.63 -29.72
N PHE A 130 9.69 -14.11 -29.09
CA PHE A 130 11.03 -13.96 -29.64
C PHE A 130 11.94 -15.02 -29.00
N ALA A 131 12.05 -16.16 -29.67
CA ALA A 131 12.98 -17.23 -29.31
C ALA A 131 14.34 -16.99 -29.97
N SER A 132 15.42 -17.00 -29.18
CA SER A 132 16.76 -16.73 -29.70
C SER A 132 17.15 -17.67 -30.85
N GLY A 133 16.76 -18.95 -30.79
CA GLY A 133 17.10 -19.95 -31.80
C GLY A 133 16.41 -19.75 -33.15
N ASN A 134 15.36 -18.95 -33.17
CA ASN A 134 14.63 -18.58 -34.38
C ASN A 134 15.17 -17.28 -34.98
N VAL A 135 15.69 -16.39 -34.14
CA VAL A 135 16.11 -15.03 -34.53
C VAL A 135 17.62 -14.92 -34.80
N GLY A 136 18.44 -15.83 -34.24
CA GLY A 136 19.90 -15.77 -34.38
C GLY A 136 20.62 -14.89 -33.36
N MET A 137 19.88 -14.36 -32.38
CA MET A 137 20.36 -13.38 -31.40
C MET A 137 19.92 -13.82 -30.01
N ARG A 138 20.72 -13.54 -28.96
CA ARG A 138 20.44 -13.97 -27.59
C ARG A 138 20.63 -12.84 -26.60
N LYS A 139 19.97 -12.94 -25.45
CA LYS A 139 20.27 -12.12 -24.27
C LYS A 139 21.62 -12.56 -23.69
N PRO A 140 22.43 -11.66 -23.11
CA PRO A 140 22.21 -10.23 -22.92
C PRO A 140 22.73 -9.35 -24.08
N ASP A 141 22.94 -9.88 -25.30
CA ASP A 141 23.46 -9.08 -26.40
C ASP A 141 22.46 -7.98 -26.80
N LEU A 142 22.93 -6.73 -26.88
CA LEU A 142 22.09 -5.56 -27.17
C LEU A 142 21.31 -5.69 -28.49
N CYS A 143 21.91 -6.34 -29.49
CA CYS A 143 21.28 -6.52 -30.80
C CYS A 143 19.95 -7.29 -30.72
N PHE A 144 19.78 -8.19 -29.74
CA PHE A 144 18.51 -8.90 -29.59
C PHE A 144 17.42 -7.99 -29.02
N PHE A 145 17.76 -7.16 -28.03
CA PHE A 145 16.83 -6.19 -27.46
C PHE A 145 16.45 -5.12 -28.49
N GLU A 146 17.42 -4.58 -29.23
CA GLU A 146 17.18 -3.62 -30.32
C GLU A 146 16.26 -4.22 -31.38
N HIS A 147 16.53 -5.46 -31.80
CA HIS A 147 15.66 -6.18 -32.73
C HIS A 147 14.23 -6.30 -32.21
N VAL A 148 14.05 -6.69 -30.93
CA VAL A 148 12.73 -6.83 -30.32
C VAL A 148 12.03 -5.47 -30.26
N ILE A 149 12.70 -4.41 -29.80
CA ILE A 149 12.15 -3.04 -29.74
C ILE A 149 11.69 -2.56 -31.12
N ASP A 150 12.50 -2.76 -32.15
CA ASP A 150 12.16 -2.40 -33.53
C ASP A 150 10.94 -3.18 -34.04
N LYS A 151 10.82 -4.46 -33.68
CA LYS A 151 9.69 -5.31 -34.07
C LYS A 151 8.40 -4.96 -33.34
N ILE A 152 8.46 -4.64 -32.05
CA ILE A 152 7.26 -4.24 -31.30
C ILE A 152 6.82 -2.81 -31.63
N GLY A 153 7.72 -1.97 -32.19
CA GLY A 153 7.42 -0.61 -32.62
C GLY A 153 7.07 0.34 -31.47
N MET A 154 7.64 0.13 -30.28
CA MET A 154 7.40 0.93 -29.09
C MET A 154 8.67 1.57 -28.57
N HIS A 155 8.55 2.76 -27.95
CA HIS A 155 9.70 3.38 -27.30
C HIS A 155 10.10 2.57 -26.04
N PRO A 156 11.39 2.31 -25.77
CA PRO A 156 11.83 1.47 -24.64
C PRO A 156 11.26 1.88 -23.27
N SER A 157 11.08 3.18 -23.03
CA SER A 157 10.51 3.71 -21.78
C SER A 157 9.04 3.32 -21.53
N GLN A 158 8.36 2.73 -22.53
CA GLN A 158 7.00 2.21 -22.45
C GLN A 158 6.96 0.69 -22.23
N VAL A 159 8.13 0.04 -22.12
CA VAL A 159 8.26 -1.41 -22.03
C VAL A 159 8.73 -1.80 -20.62
N VAL A 160 8.10 -2.83 -20.06
CA VAL A 160 8.56 -3.53 -18.86
C VAL A 160 9.08 -4.91 -19.26
N MET A 161 10.15 -5.37 -18.63
CA MET A 161 10.69 -6.71 -18.82
C MET A 161 10.82 -7.44 -17.48
N VAL A 162 10.38 -8.70 -17.42
CA VAL A 162 10.55 -9.61 -16.29
C VAL A 162 11.51 -10.72 -16.71
N ASP A 163 12.60 -10.89 -15.97
CA ASP A 163 13.67 -11.84 -16.26
C ASP A 163 14.30 -12.29 -14.93
N ASP A 164 14.84 -13.51 -14.89
CA ASP A 164 15.52 -14.06 -13.71
C ASP A 164 17.02 -13.73 -13.69
N GLN A 165 17.58 -13.24 -14.80
CA GLN A 165 19.00 -12.90 -14.89
C GLN A 165 19.26 -11.40 -14.86
N ALA A 166 20.05 -10.96 -13.88
CA ALA A 166 20.40 -9.56 -13.70
C ALA A 166 21.16 -8.97 -14.91
N GLU A 167 21.98 -9.76 -15.61
CA GLU A 167 22.68 -9.33 -16.83
C GLU A 167 21.73 -9.02 -17.99
N ASN A 168 20.65 -9.79 -18.15
CA ASN A 168 19.63 -9.54 -19.17
C ASN A 168 18.90 -8.22 -18.88
N LEU A 169 18.55 -7.99 -17.61
CA LEU A 169 17.90 -6.75 -17.20
C LEU A 169 18.83 -5.55 -17.31
N CYS A 170 20.13 -5.71 -17.03
CA CYS A 170 21.12 -4.65 -17.22
C CYS A 170 21.17 -4.20 -18.69
N ALA A 171 21.21 -5.16 -19.63
CA ALA A 171 21.14 -4.87 -21.06
C ALA A 171 19.83 -4.17 -21.45
N ALA A 172 18.67 -4.68 -21.00
CA ALA A 172 17.36 -4.08 -21.24
C ALA A 172 17.29 -2.63 -20.72
N GLN A 173 17.73 -2.40 -19.48
CA GLN A 173 17.72 -1.10 -18.82
C GLN A 173 18.67 -0.10 -19.47
N SER A 174 19.79 -0.56 -20.04
CA SER A 174 20.71 0.30 -20.79
C SER A 174 20.05 0.95 -22.02
N LEU A 175 18.98 0.34 -22.55
CA LEU A 175 18.17 0.84 -23.65
C LEU A 175 16.93 1.63 -23.17
N GLY A 176 16.69 1.70 -21.86
CA GLY A 176 15.56 2.40 -21.26
C GLY A 176 14.33 1.53 -20.95
N ILE A 177 14.42 0.20 -21.09
CA ILE A 177 13.37 -0.75 -20.69
C ILE A 177 13.31 -0.84 -19.17
N HIS A 178 12.11 -0.87 -18.58
CA HIS A 178 11.96 -1.04 -17.15
C HIS A 178 12.10 -2.52 -16.73
N GLY A 179 13.22 -2.88 -16.10
CA GLY A 179 13.48 -4.25 -15.66
C GLY A 179 12.93 -4.62 -14.27
N LEU A 180 12.36 -5.82 -14.15
CA LEU A 180 11.92 -6.45 -12.90
C LEU A 180 12.62 -7.81 -12.75
N LEU A 181 13.54 -7.91 -11.81
CA LEU A 181 14.19 -9.18 -11.45
C LEU A 181 13.22 -10.06 -10.68
N VAL A 182 13.12 -11.32 -11.09
CA VAL A 182 12.30 -12.32 -10.40
C VAL A 182 13.11 -13.57 -10.07
N ASP A 183 12.81 -14.15 -8.93
CA ASP A 183 13.27 -15.44 -8.46
C ASP A 183 12.11 -16.11 -7.69
N GLU A 184 12.31 -17.34 -7.22
CA GLU A 184 11.31 -18.09 -6.45
C GLU A 184 10.78 -17.33 -5.22
N THR A 185 11.59 -16.45 -4.61
CA THR A 185 11.23 -15.73 -3.38
C THR A 185 10.55 -14.38 -3.63
N SER A 186 10.61 -13.87 -4.86
CA SER A 186 10.17 -12.52 -5.22
C SER A 186 8.95 -12.48 -6.12
N VAL A 187 8.38 -13.63 -6.50
CA VAL A 187 7.17 -13.72 -7.34
C VAL A 187 6.02 -12.87 -6.80
N ASP A 188 5.79 -12.86 -5.47
CA ASP A 188 4.79 -11.99 -4.81
C ASP A 188 5.05 -10.51 -5.08
N ILE A 189 6.29 -10.08 -4.87
CA ILE A 189 6.72 -8.68 -5.00
C ILE A 189 6.63 -8.25 -6.47
N VAL A 190 7.05 -9.10 -7.40
CA VAL A 190 6.97 -8.83 -8.84
C VAL A 190 5.52 -8.77 -9.30
N SER A 191 4.67 -9.69 -8.84
CA SER A 191 3.22 -9.67 -9.12
C SER A 191 2.57 -8.38 -8.63
N GLN A 192 2.91 -7.93 -7.43
CA GLN A 192 2.46 -6.65 -6.88
C GLN A 192 2.94 -5.46 -7.73
N LYS A 193 4.24 -5.42 -8.06
CA LYS A 193 4.83 -4.35 -8.89
C LYS A 193 4.17 -4.29 -10.27
N LEU A 194 3.96 -5.43 -10.92
CA LEU A 194 3.29 -5.50 -12.21
C LEU A 194 1.87 -4.91 -12.14
N ARG A 195 1.07 -5.28 -11.13
CA ARG A 195 -0.25 -4.65 -10.93
C ARG A 195 -0.16 -3.16 -10.69
N ASN A 196 0.83 -2.69 -9.92
CA ASN A 196 1.02 -1.26 -9.66
C ASN A 196 1.47 -0.47 -10.90
N LEU A 197 2.21 -1.11 -11.82
CA LEU A 197 2.67 -0.49 -13.06
C LEU A 197 1.58 -0.47 -14.14
N PHE A 198 0.73 -1.50 -14.23
CA PHE A 198 -0.21 -1.67 -15.34
C PHE A 198 -1.69 -1.42 -14.99
N GLN A 199 -2.10 -1.63 -13.74
CA GLN A 199 -3.50 -1.43 -13.33
C GLN A 199 -3.70 -0.08 -12.64
N SER A 200 -4.92 0.46 -12.76
CA SER A 200 -5.29 1.69 -12.06
C SER A 200 -5.42 1.43 -10.55
N SER A 201 -4.79 2.28 -9.75
CA SER A 201 -4.79 2.14 -8.29
C SER A 201 -6.15 2.41 -7.64
N ILE A 202 -6.93 3.38 -8.16
CA ILE A 202 -8.21 3.79 -7.58
C ILE A 202 -9.22 2.63 -7.53
N PRO A 203 -9.55 1.94 -8.64
CA PRO A 203 -10.52 0.84 -8.60
C PRO A 203 -10.08 -0.31 -7.68
N ARG A 204 -8.78 -0.59 -7.62
CA ARG A 204 -8.23 -1.62 -6.72
C ARG A 204 -8.42 -1.24 -5.25
N ALA A 205 -8.11 0.00 -4.88
CA ALA A 205 -8.31 0.48 -3.52
C ALA A 205 -9.79 0.55 -3.14
N GLU A 206 -10.68 0.94 -4.07
CA GLU A 206 -12.13 0.88 -3.86
C GLU A 206 -12.64 -0.55 -3.65
N ALA A 207 -12.16 -1.50 -4.46
CA ALA A 207 -12.50 -2.91 -4.30
C ALA A 207 -12.04 -3.43 -2.93
N TYR A 208 -10.84 -3.04 -2.48
CA TYR A 208 -10.36 -3.35 -1.13
C TYR A 208 -11.29 -2.80 -0.04
N MET A 209 -11.62 -1.50 -0.11
CA MET A 209 -12.51 -0.86 0.88
C MET A 209 -13.86 -1.55 0.94
N LYS A 210 -14.44 -1.89 -0.21
CA LYS A 210 -15.73 -2.60 -0.29
C LYS A 210 -15.66 -4.04 0.23
N ALA A 211 -14.63 -4.78 -0.17
CA ALA A 211 -14.45 -6.17 0.26
C ALA A 211 -14.21 -6.29 1.78
N ASN A 212 -13.64 -5.25 2.39
CA ASN A 212 -13.34 -5.18 3.81
C ASN A 212 -14.30 -4.29 4.61
N ALA A 213 -15.47 -3.97 4.03
CA ALA A 213 -16.48 -3.18 4.70
C ALA A 213 -16.79 -3.77 6.08
N ARG A 214 -16.78 -2.89 7.10
CA ARG A 214 -17.02 -3.20 8.52
C ARG A 214 -15.97 -4.13 9.15
N ASN A 215 -14.82 -4.32 8.50
CA ASN A 215 -13.70 -5.13 8.97
C ASN A 215 -12.36 -4.35 9.00
N HIS A 216 -12.39 -3.01 8.95
CA HIS A 216 -11.21 -2.15 9.04
C HIS A 216 -10.66 -2.04 10.47
N ASN A 217 -10.22 -3.17 11.03
CA ASN A 217 -9.69 -3.24 12.39
C ASN A 217 -8.28 -2.64 12.48
N CYS A 218 -7.94 -2.12 13.66
CA CYS A 218 -6.57 -1.77 13.97
C CYS A 218 -5.74 -3.04 14.23
N VAL A 219 -4.45 -2.96 13.91
CA VAL A 219 -3.44 -3.99 14.20
C VAL A 219 -2.39 -3.42 15.14
N VAL A 220 -1.84 -4.28 16.00
CA VAL A 220 -0.74 -3.91 16.89
C VAL A 220 0.56 -4.43 16.30
N GLU A 221 1.48 -3.52 15.98
CA GLU A 221 2.72 -3.87 15.31
C GLU A 221 3.58 -4.82 16.18
N GLY A 222 4.12 -5.88 15.57
CA GLY A 222 4.90 -6.90 16.27
C GLY A 222 4.06 -7.89 17.10
N HIS A 223 2.73 -7.81 17.02
CA HIS A 223 1.81 -8.69 17.76
C HIS A 223 0.72 -9.25 16.84
N ASN A 224 0.28 -10.48 17.08
CA ASN A 224 -0.89 -11.06 16.41
C ASN A 224 -2.20 -10.63 17.11
N ILE A 225 -2.39 -9.31 17.24
CA ILE A 225 -3.52 -8.71 17.95
C ILE A 225 -4.23 -7.75 17.00
N THR A 226 -5.54 -7.94 16.87
CA THR A 226 -6.45 -7.00 16.24
C THR A 226 -7.31 -6.32 17.29
N LEU A 227 -7.69 -5.07 17.04
CA LEU A 227 -8.55 -4.30 17.94
C LEU A 227 -9.53 -3.45 17.15
N LYS A 228 -10.73 -3.31 17.71
CA LYS A 228 -11.74 -2.39 17.20
C LYS A 228 -11.68 -1.07 17.95
N ASP A 229 -11.55 0.00 17.22
CA ASP A 229 -11.47 1.36 17.74
C ASP A 229 -12.56 2.24 17.09
N ASN A 230 -12.93 3.33 17.75
CA ASN A 230 -13.84 4.33 17.19
C ASN A 230 -13.07 5.36 16.34
N PHE A 231 -11.81 5.65 16.69
CA PHE A 231 -11.04 6.76 16.14
C PHE A 231 -10.79 6.63 14.63
N ALA A 232 -10.17 5.54 14.20
CA ALA A 232 -9.90 5.22 12.81
C ALA A 232 -11.19 5.04 12.01
N GLN A 233 -12.27 4.52 12.61
CA GLN A 233 -13.57 4.41 11.93
C GLN A 233 -14.14 5.79 11.59
N PHE A 234 -14.12 6.74 12.52
CA PHE A 234 -14.58 8.10 12.22
C PHE A 234 -13.72 8.80 11.17
N LEU A 235 -12.40 8.57 11.17
CA LEU A 235 -11.53 9.11 10.11
C LEU A 235 -11.80 8.44 8.76
N ILE A 236 -11.98 7.12 8.71
CA ILE A 236 -12.32 6.40 7.48
C ILE A 236 -13.64 6.95 6.90
N TRP A 237 -14.66 7.14 7.74
CA TRP A 237 -15.92 7.71 7.30
C TRP A 237 -15.77 9.14 6.82
N GLU A 238 -15.04 10.01 7.53
CA GLU A 238 -14.78 11.38 7.09
C GLU A 238 -14.09 11.42 5.72
N LEU A 239 -13.14 10.53 5.48
CA LEU A 239 -12.34 10.49 4.25
C LEU A 239 -13.11 9.93 3.05
N THR A 240 -14.06 9.02 3.29
CA THR A 240 -14.78 8.30 2.23
C THR A 240 -16.19 8.82 2.00
N GLY A 241 -16.81 9.45 3.00
CA GLY A 241 -18.22 9.80 3.00
C GLY A 241 -19.16 8.60 3.09
N ASP A 242 -18.64 7.39 3.29
CA ASP A 242 -19.41 6.15 3.26
C ASP A 242 -19.49 5.54 4.68
N ALA A 243 -20.69 5.48 5.23
CA ALA A 243 -20.92 4.90 6.55
C ALA A 243 -21.00 3.37 6.52
N ASP A 244 -21.25 2.76 5.36
CA ASP A 244 -21.44 1.30 5.24
C ASP A 244 -20.13 0.53 5.32
N ILE A 245 -19.00 1.18 5.01
CA ILE A 245 -17.66 0.59 5.11
C ILE A 245 -17.12 0.54 6.53
N ILE A 246 -17.70 1.27 7.50
CA ILE A 246 -17.24 1.26 8.89
C ILE A 246 -18.12 0.40 9.78
N TYR A 247 -17.55 -0.18 10.85
CA TYR A 247 -18.35 -0.85 11.88
C TYR A 247 -18.85 0.16 12.90
N PHE A 248 -19.85 0.96 12.56
CA PHE A 248 -20.48 1.86 13.53
C PHE A 248 -21.83 1.35 14.00
N LYS A 249 -22.06 1.40 15.32
CA LYS A 249 -23.36 1.12 15.94
C LYS A 249 -23.86 2.39 16.60
N TRP A 250 -25.00 2.89 16.12
CA TRP A 250 -25.66 4.06 16.69
C TRP A 250 -26.11 3.80 18.14
N PRO A 251 -26.20 4.82 19.02
CA PRO A 251 -26.81 4.69 20.34
C PRO A 251 -28.23 4.12 20.32
N SER A 252 -29.00 4.39 19.26
CA SER A 252 -30.36 3.82 19.05
C SER A 252 -30.37 2.41 18.45
N GLY A 253 -29.21 1.88 18.03
CA GLY A 253 -29.08 0.56 17.43
C GLY A 253 -29.41 0.47 15.92
N LYS A 254 -29.68 1.58 15.21
CA LYS A 254 -29.93 1.59 13.75
C LYS A 254 -28.92 2.47 13.00
N LEU A 255 -28.39 1.97 11.86
CA LEU A 255 -27.47 2.68 10.95
C LEU A 255 -28.16 3.79 10.13
N HIS A 256 -29.50 3.74 10.01
CA HIS A 256 -30.32 4.74 9.32
C HIS A 256 -31.41 5.27 10.27
N PRO A 257 -31.85 6.54 10.11
CA PRO A 257 -33.05 7.02 10.79
C PRO A 257 -34.21 6.06 10.50
N ALA A 258 -35.02 5.78 11.53
CA ALA A 258 -36.06 4.76 11.43
C ALA A 258 -37.05 5.10 10.30
N GLN A 259 -37.00 4.37 9.20
CA GLN A 259 -38.14 4.29 8.29
C GLN A 259 -39.25 3.54 9.03
N ASN A 260 -40.29 4.27 9.43
CA ASN A 260 -41.48 3.83 10.17
C ASN A 260 -41.29 3.54 11.68
N PRO A 261 -41.91 4.34 12.57
CA PRO A 261 -41.87 4.15 14.03
C PRO A 261 -42.68 2.96 14.57
N GLY A 262 -43.24 2.10 13.70
CA GLY A 262 -44.32 1.19 14.08
C GLY A 262 -44.07 -0.26 13.69
N ASN A 263 -43.01 -0.90 14.21
CA ASN A 263 -43.03 -2.33 14.56
C ASN A 263 -41.66 -2.77 15.08
N SER A 264 -41.57 -3.15 16.35
CA SER A 264 -40.45 -3.94 16.85
C SER A 264 -40.89 -4.85 17.99
N ASN A 265 -41.35 -6.04 17.64
CA ASN A 265 -41.27 -7.21 18.52
C ASN A 265 -40.02 -8.00 18.13
N GLY A 266 -38.91 -7.77 18.84
CA GLY A 266 -37.64 -8.45 18.66
C GLY A 266 -36.94 -8.66 20.00
N LYS A 267 -36.60 -9.92 20.28
CA LYS A 267 -36.13 -10.45 21.57
C LYS A 267 -34.93 -9.69 22.16
N THR A 268 -35.08 -9.30 23.42
CA THR A 268 -34.04 -8.79 24.32
C THR A 268 -33.03 -9.89 24.67
N GLY A 269 -31.79 -9.73 24.21
CA GLY A 269 -30.65 -10.58 24.58
C GLY A 269 -29.34 -9.80 24.42
N ALA A 270 -28.60 -9.67 25.53
CA ALA A 270 -27.40 -8.86 25.75
C ALA A 270 -27.61 -7.32 25.75
N SER A 271 -27.42 -6.70 26.92
CA SER A 271 -27.28 -5.26 27.10
C SER A 271 -26.09 -4.75 26.27
N LEU A 272 -26.35 -4.30 25.04
CA LEU A 272 -25.37 -3.65 24.17
C LEU A 272 -24.94 -2.33 24.81
N LYS A 273 -23.69 -2.23 25.27
CA LYS A 273 -23.10 -0.95 25.72
C LYS A 273 -23.06 0.01 24.53
N ALA A 274 -23.67 1.19 24.64
CA ALA A 274 -23.48 2.25 23.65
C ALA A 274 -22.00 2.73 23.69
N ASN A 275 -21.38 2.89 22.52
CA ASN A 275 -19.97 3.31 22.40
C ASN A 275 -19.74 4.81 22.64
N VAL A 276 -20.82 5.55 22.87
CA VAL A 276 -20.84 6.94 23.31
C VAL A 276 -21.64 7.06 24.59
N LYS A 277 -21.11 7.81 25.55
CA LYS A 277 -21.75 8.06 26.84
C LYS A 277 -21.71 9.56 27.11
N ASN A 278 -22.88 10.16 27.29
CA ASN A 278 -23.03 11.61 27.52
C ASN A 278 -22.33 12.44 26.42
N GLY A 279 -22.46 12.02 25.16
CA GLY A 279 -21.84 12.66 24.01
C GLY A 279 -20.31 12.53 23.91
N LEU A 280 -19.68 11.69 24.74
CA LEU A 280 -18.23 11.44 24.71
C LEU A 280 -17.91 10.03 24.24
N TRP A 281 -16.87 9.91 23.41
CA TRP A 281 -16.41 8.64 22.87
C TRP A 281 -15.12 8.14 23.52
N ASN A 282 -15.05 6.83 23.65
CA ASN A 282 -13.83 6.11 23.98
C ASN A 282 -13.07 5.74 22.71
N TYR A 283 -11.74 5.76 22.74
CA TYR A 283 -10.92 5.17 21.69
C TYR A 283 -11.34 3.74 21.34
N PHE A 284 -11.54 2.88 22.33
CA PHE A 284 -11.93 1.48 22.12
C PHE A 284 -13.41 1.36 21.79
N TYR A 285 -13.70 0.64 20.71
CA TYR A 285 -15.08 0.29 20.31
C TYR A 285 -15.59 -0.93 21.08
N GLU A 286 -14.69 -1.85 21.44
CA GLU A 286 -14.95 -3.04 22.27
C GLU A 286 -14.24 -2.91 23.64
N ASP A 287 -14.21 -3.98 24.43
CA ASP A 287 -13.53 -3.95 25.72
C ASP A 287 -12.03 -3.58 25.53
N PRO A 288 -11.47 -2.69 26.36
CA PRO A 288 -10.10 -2.22 26.19
C PRO A 288 -9.08 -3.37 26.32
N ILE A 289 -8.12 -3.39 25.40
CA ILE A 289 -7.02 -4.38 25.41
C ILE A 289 -5.68 -3.72 25.75
N LEU A 290 -4.75 -4.46 26.35
CA LEU A 290 -3.40 -4.01 26.71
C LEU A 290 -3.37 -2.72 27.57
N THR A 291 -4.47 -2.44 28.26
CA THR A 291 -4.68 -1.27 29.10
C THR A 291 -5.56 -1.63 30.30
N THR A 292 -5.97 -0.64 31.08
CA THR A 292 -6.91 -0.81 32.20
C THR A 292 -8.31 -1.17 31.70
N GLN A 293 -9.01 -2.04 32.44
CA GLN A 293 -10.39 -2.45 32.12
C GLN A 293 -11.34 -1.24 32.01
N ASP A 294 -11.24 -0.30 32.95
CA ASP A 294 -11.98 0.97 32.89
C ASP A 294 -11.12 2.01 32.16
N PHE A 295 -11.25 2.06 30.83
CA PHE A 295 -10.62 3.10 30.01
C PHE A 295 -11.58 4.28 29.83
N PRO A 296 -11.15 5.53 30.03
CA PRO A 296 -12.03 6.69 29.93
C PRO A 296 -12.30 7.10 28.48
N ALA A 297 -13.37 7.87 28.29
CA ALA A 297 -13.56 8.63 27.06
C ALA A 297 -12.45 9.66 26.87
N ASP A 298 -12.09 9.93 25.62
CA ASP A 298 -11.01 10.84 25.27
C ASP A 298 -11.48 11.92 24.28
N ALA A 299 -10.83 13.08 24.37
CA ALA A 299 -11.16 14.27 23.62
C ALA A 299 -10.79 14.14 22.14
N ASP A 300 -9.89 13.23 21.77
CA ASP A 300 -9.46 13.07 20.38
C ASP A 300 -10.49 12.31 19.56
N THR A 301 -10.89 11.14 20.07
CA THR A 301 -11.97 10.34 19.50
C THR A 301 -13.28 11.11 19.53
N THR A 302 -13.56 11.83 20.62
CA THR A 302 -14.74 12.70 20.70
C THR A 302 -14.69 13.80 19.65
N SER A 303 -13.57 14.54 19.52
CA SER A 303 -13.46 15.59 18.50
C SER A 303 -13.61 15.04 17.10
N THR A 304 -12.97 13.91 16.81
CA THR A 304 -13.06 13.24 15.51
C THR A 304 -14.50 12.83 15.21
N ALA A 305 -15.23 12.27 16.17
CA ALA A 305 -16.65 11.93 15.99
C ALA A 305 -17.50 13.13 15.54
N TYR A 306 -17.44 14.26 16.26
CA TYR A 306 -18.21 15.46 15.90
C TYR A 306 -17.74 16.13 14.60
N LEU A 307 -16.48 15.91 14.19
CA LEU A 307 -15.95 16.43 12.92
C LEU A 307 -16.34 15.54 11.73
N SER A 308 -16.60 14.25 11.96
CA SER A 308 -16.95 13.27 10.92
C SER A 308 -18.45 13.06 10.73
N LEU A 309 -19.24 13.18 11.81
CA LEU A 309 -20.69 12.92 11.79
C LEU A 309 -21.42 13.97 10.92
N PRO A 310 -22.41 13.56 10.09
CA PRO A 310 -23.22 14.53 9.36
C PRO A 310 -24.05 15.39 10.33
N PRO A 311 -24.36 16.65 9.99
CA PRO A 311 -25.00 17.60 10.91
C PRO A 311 -26.28 17.09 11.57
N ASP A 312 -27.14 16.39 10.82
CA ASP A 312 -28.42 15.85 11.30
C ASP A 312 -28.26 14.83 12.44
N TYR A 313 -27.08 14.19 12.52
CA TYR A 313 -26.76 13.20 13.53
C TYR A 313 -26.24 13.81 14.83
N LEU A 314 -25.73 15.05 14.80
CA LEU A 314 -25.07 15.65 15.97
C LEU A 314 -26.06 15.86 17.13
N SER A 315 -27.26 16.34 16.84
CA SER A 315 -28.30 16.60 17.85
C SER A 315 -28.82 15.33 18.52
N GLU A 316 -28.70 14.17 17.87
CA GLU A 316 -29.07 12.88 18.44
C GLU A 316 -28.03 12.34 19.44
N VAL A 317 -26.78 12.81 19.36
CA VAL A 317 -25.71 12.36 20.27
C VAL A 317 -25.64 13.25 21.51
N ALA A 318 -25.39 14.54 21.33
CA ALA A 318 -25.44 15.57 22.37
C ALA A 318 -25.29 16.96 21.74
N ASP A 319 -25.68 18.00 22.49
CA ASP A 319 -25.36 19.37 22.13
C ASP A 319 -23.83 19.57 22.11
N VAL A 320 -23.28 19.85 20.92
CA VAL A 320 -21.85 20.08 20.70
C VAL A 320 -21.31 21.22 21.56
N HIS A 321 -22.11 22.23 21.90
CA HIS A 321 -21.66 23.33 22.74
C HIS A 321 -21.41 22.90 24.18
N LEU A 322 -22.17 21.94 24.71
CA LEU A 322 -21.90 21.32 26.01
C LEU A 322 -20.59 20.50 25.99
N ILE A 323 -20.28 19.85 24.88
CA ILE A 323 -19.02 19.12 24.71
C ILE A 323 -17.83 20.09 24.66
N LEU A 324 -17.96 21.19 23.92
CA LEU A 324 -16.95 22.25 23.88
C LEU A 324 -16.74 22.87 25.25
N ASP A 325 -17.80 23.12 26.03
CA ASP A 325 -17.64 23.59 27.41
C ASP A 325 -16.93 22.55 28.27
N LYS A 326 -17.29 21.27 28.16
CA LYS A 326 -16.62 20.18 28.89
C LYS A 326 -15.12 20.09 28.57
N MET A 327 -14.73 20.27 27.30
CA MET A 327 -13.31 20.35 26.90
C MET A 327 -12.64 21.59 27.51
N ALA A 328 -13.28 22.76 27.44
CA ALA A 328 -12.73 24.01 27.98
C ALA A 328 -12.61 24.03 29.52
N PHE A 329 -13.39 23.21 30.23
CA PHE A 329 -13.26 23.03 31.68
C PHE A 329 -12.23 21.95 32.06
N ASN A 330 -11.96 20.98 31.18
CA ASN A 330 -11.00 19.90 31.42
C ASN A 330 -9.56 20.34 31.11
N MET A 331 -8.97 21.11 32.02
CA MET A 331 -7.68 21.77 31.84
C MET A 331 -6.60 21.22 32.78
N SER A 332 -5.35 21.21 32.31
CA SER A 332 -4.17 21.04 33.14
C SER A 332 -3.95 22.27 34.04
N PRO A 333 -3.04 22.20 35.04
CA PRO A 333 -2.67 23.37 35.84
C PRO A 333 -2.15 24.56 35.01
N ASP A 334 -1.55 24.30 33.86
CA ASP A 334 -1.07 25.34 32.94
C ASP A 334 -2.21 25.98 32.13
N GLY A 335 -3.43 25.42 32.17
CA GLY A 335 -4.58 25.84 31.37
C GLY A 335 -4.57 25.27 29.95
N ILE A 336 -4.00 24.06 29.78
CA ILE A 336 -4.00 23.33 28.50
C ILE A 336 -5.07 22.23 28.57
N MET A 337 -5.90 22.12 27.53
CA MET A 337 -6.97 21.12 27.50
C MET A 337 -6.40 19.70 27.53
N GLN A 338 -7.05 18.82 28.30
CA GLN A 338 -6.58 17.46 28.54
C GLN A 338 -7.22 16.42 27.61
N THR A 339 -6.49 15.34 27.35
CA THR A 339 -6.89 14.23 26.49
C THR A 339 -8.02 13.40 27.09
N TYR A 340 -7.94 13.00 28.36
CA TYR A 340 -8.94 12.12 28.97
C TYR A 340 -9.93 12.92 29.81
N PHE A 341 -11.21 12.55 29.76
CA PHE A 341 -12.24 13.14 30.60
C PHE A 341 -12.30 12.47 31.99
N CYS A 342 -11.17 12.40 32.69
CA CYS A 342 -11.05 11.88 34.04
C CYS A 342 -9.86 12.50 34.81
N ASP A 343 -9.99 12.58 36.13
CA ASP A 343 -9.02 13.28 36.98
C ASP A 343 -7.76 12.45 37.29
N ASP A 344 -7.86 11.12 37.21
CA ASP A 344 -6.78 10.17 37.53
C ASP A 344 -5.81 9.93 36.36
N ARG A 345 -6.08 10.50 35.18
CA ARG A 345 -5.21 10.41 34.00
C ARG A 345 -4.95 11.77 33.37
N PRO A 346 -4.31 12.70 34.10
CA PRO A 346 -4.00 14.00 33.55
C PRO A 346 -2.99 13.84 32.41
N ARG A 347 -3.44 14.06 31.18
CA ARG A 347 -2.64 13.90 29.97
C ARG A 347 -2.95 15.02 29.01
N THR A 348 -1.90 15.58 28.43
CA THR A 348 -1.99 16.49 27.29
C THR A 348 -1.18 15.92 26.13
N ALA A 349 -1.64 16.17 24.92
CA ALA A 349 -0.93 15.83 23.68
C ALA A 349 -1.27 16.90 22.62
N PRO A 350 -0.27 17.43 21.91
CA PRO A 350 -0.48 18.52 20.96
C PRO A 350 -1.33 18.09 19.74
N GLU A 351 -1.31 16.81 19.38
CA GLU A 351 -2.19 16.21 18.36
C GLU A 351 -3.66 16.34 18.77
N VAL A 352 -3.98 15.86 19.98
CA VAL A 352 -5.34 15.91 20.56
C VAL A 352 -5.79 17.36 20.69
N CYS A 353 -4.90 18.24 21.14
CA CYS A 353 -5.18 19.67 21.24
C CYS A 353 -5.48 20.30 19.87
N SER A 354 -4.80 19.88 18.81
CA SER A 354 -5.06 20.36 17.45
C SER A 354 -6.47 19.98 16.99
N ASN A 355 -6.91 18.75 17.26
CA ASN A 355 -8.26 18.29 16.94
C ASN A 355 -9.35 18.97 17.79
N MET A 356 -9.11 19.15 19.10
CA MET A 356 -10.03 19.94 19.94
C MET A 356 -10.17 21.36 19.40
N LEU A 357 -9.05 22.06 19.16
CA LEU A 357 -9.08 23.41 18.59
C LEU A 357 -9.85 23.43 17.26
N ARG A 358 -9.62 22.44 16.38
CA ARG A 358 -10.35 22.34 15.11
C ARG A 358 -11.86 22.26 15.34
N LEU A 359 -12.29 21.47 16.32
CA LEU A 359 -13.71 21.38 16.72
C LEU A 359 -14.25 22.74 17.19
N PHE A 360 -13.52 23.46 18.04
CA PHE A 360 -13.92 24.81 18.46
C PHE A 360 -14.11 25.75 17.26
N TYR A 361 -13.19 25.75 16.30
CA TYR A 361 -13.31 26.59 15.10
C TYR A 361 -14.49 26.18 14.21
N ARG A 362 -14.68 24.88 13.96
CA ARG A 362 -15.77 24.33 13.15
C ARG A 362 -17.15 24.76 13.66
N PHE A 363 -17.32 24.82 14.98
CA PHE A 363 -18.60 25.18 15.62
C PHE A 363 -18.62 26.64 16.13
N GLY A 364 -17.84 27.54 15.52
CA GLY A 364 -17.93 28.98 15.74
C GLY A 364 -17.41 29.49 17.09
N ARG A 365 -16.63 28.67 17.81
CA ARG A 365 -16.05 28.99 19.13
C ARG A 365 -14.53 29.13 19.12
N GLY A 366 -13.91 29.32 17.96
CA GLY A 366 -12.46 29.52 17.83
C GLY A 366 -11.91 30.75 18.58
N GLY A 367 -12.77 31.72 18.91
CA GLY A 367 -12.45 32.91 19.70
C GLY A 367 -12.62 32.77 21.23
N ASP A 368 -12.98 31.58 21.73
CA ASP A 368 -13.21 31.37 23.17
C ASP A 368 -11.92 31.66 23.97
N PRO A 369 -11.94 32.56 24.97
CA PRO A 369 -10.74 32.93 25.71
C PRO A 369 -10.12 31.76 26.48
N ARG A 370 -10.91 30.73 26.83
CA ARG A 370 -10.44 29.58 27.61
C ARG A 370 -9.46 28.70 26.82
N ILE A 371 -9.60 28.62 25.49
CA ILE A 371 -8.74 27.77 24.65
C ILE A 371 -7.43 28.45 24.23
N ARG A 372 -7.25 29.73 24.55
CA ARG A 372 -6.10 30.54 24.09
C ARG A 372 -4.75 29.90 24.45
N LYS A 373 -4.60 29.46 25.70
CA LYS A 373 -3.35 28.82 26.16
C LYS A 373 -3.07 27.50 25.44
N THR A 374 -4.12 26.74 25.10
CA THR A 374 -3.99 25.52 24.31
C THR A 374 -3.52 25.83 22.89
N ALA A 375 -4.11 26.85 22.24
CA ALA A 375 -3.66 27.32 20.93
C ALA A 375 -2.21 27.83 20.95
N ASP A 376 -1.84 28.58 21.99
CA ASP A 376 -0.46 29.06 22.17
C ASP A 376 0.53 27.91 22.33
N TRP A 377 0.15 26.85 23.04
CA TRP A 377 0.98 25.68 23.22
C TRP A 377 1.16 24.89 21.93
N VAL A 378 0.09 24.65 21.15
CA VAL A 378 0.18 23.99 19.84
C VAL A 378 1.13 24.75 18.90
N VAL A 379 1.02 26.08 18.84
CA VAL A 379 1.94 26.92 18.06
C VAL A 379 3.39 26.78 18.53
N LYS A 380 3.63 26.74 19.86
CA LYS A 380 4.96 26.51 20.41
C LYS A 380 5.49 25.12 20.06
N CYS A 381 4.66 24.07 20.12
CA CYS A 381 5.05 22.72 19.73
C CYS A 381 5.48 22.67 18.27
N LEU A 382 4.75 23.36 17.38
CA LEU A 382 5.09 23.47 15.96
C LEU A 382 6.42 24.20 15.73
N ASN A 383 6.57 25.40 16.33
CA ASN A 383 7.76 26.22 16.16
C ASN A 383 9.03 25.55 16.68
N ASN A 384 8.91 24.73 17.72
CA ASN A 384 10.06 24.06 18.34
C ASN A 384 10.19 22.59 17.91
N ARG A 385 9.45 22.13 16.90
CA ARG A 385 9.45 20.74 16.41
C ARG A 385 9.29 19.71 17.56
N ALA A 386 8.44 20.01 18.53
CA ALA A 386 8.34 19.27 19.79
C ALA A 386 7.93 17.79 19.63
N CYS A 387 7.39 17.40 18.47
CA CYS A 387 6.91 16.06 18.18
C CYS A 387 7.83 15.28 17.20
N LEU A 388 9.09 15.68 17.01
CA LEU A 388 10.01 15.11 16.01
C LEU A 388 10.26 13.60 16.15
N TYR A 389 10.00 13.02 17.32
CA TYR A 389 10.16 11.58 17.58
C TYR A 389 8.85 10.90 17.99
N GLY A 390 7.71 11.54 17.71
CA GLY A 390 6.43 11.18 18.31
C GLY A 390 6.41 11.46 19.82
N ASN A 391 5.43 10.88 20.50
CA ASN A 391 5.21 10.97 21.93
C ASN A 391 4.46 9.71 22.44
N ARG A 392 4.03 9.75 23.70
CA ARG A 392 3.36 8.61 24.35
C ARG A 392 1.99 8.24 23.77
N VAL A 393 1.34 9.16 23.07
CA VAL A 393 0.03 8.97 22.43
C VAL A 393 0.21 8.64 20.96
N TYR A 394 1.11 9.36 20.28
CA TYR A 394 1.33 9.24 18.84
C TYR A 394 2.77 8.89 18.47
N SER A 395 2.95 7.86 17.67
CA SER A 395 4.26 7.26 17.34
C SER A 395 5.05 8.01 16.27
N THR A 396 4.45 9.00 15.58
CA THR A 396 5.09 9.67 14.44
C THR A 396 4.88 11.18 14.46
N PRO A 397 5.86 11.98 13.97
CA PRO A 397 5.69 13.42 13.77
C PRO A 397 4.55 13.76 12.81
N GLU A 398 4.33 12.92 11.81
CA GLU A 398 3.35 13.13 10.75
C GLU A 398 1.92 13.24 11.30
N THR A 399 1.60 12.59 12.42
CA THR A 399 0.28 12.73 13.05
C THR A 399 0.05 14.16 13.57
N PHE A 400 1.03 14.75 14.25
CA PHE A 400 0.95 16.14 14.71
C PHE A 400 0.87 17.11 13.56
N LEU A 401 1.70 16.92 12.53
CA LEU A 401 1.69 17.79 11.36
C LEU A 401 0.37 17.68 10.58
N TYR A 402 -0.20 16.48 10.46
CA TYR A 402 -1.50 16.28 9.83
C TYR A 402 -2.62 17.00 10.58
N PHE A 403 -2.79 16.77 11.88
CA PHE A 403 -3.87 17.45 12.63
C PHE A 403 -3.65 18.96 12.71
N THR A 404 -2.40 19.43 12.76
CA THR A 404 -2.07 20.86 12.69
C THR A 404 -2.39 21.45 11.31
N ALA A 405 -2.11 20.75 10.22
CA ALA A 405 -2.48 21.17 8.86
C ALA A 405 -3.99 21.29 8.68
N ARG A 406 -4.76 20.37 9.28
CA ARG A 406 -6.23 20.44 9.29
C ARG A 406 -6.73 21.63 10.11
N LEU A 407 -6.15 21.89 11.27
CA LEU A 407 -6.45 23.08 12.07
C LEU A 407 -6.09 24.37 11.32
N TYR A 408 -4.94 24.40 10.64
CA TYR A 408 -4.50 25.52 9.81
C TYR A 408 -5.54 25.86 8.72
N LEU A 409 -6.10 24.84 8.07
CA LEU A 409 -7.17 25.01 7.09
C LEU A 409 -8.47 25.52 7.74
N GLU A 410 -8.86 24.89 8.85
CA GLU A 410 -10.08 25.19 9.62
C GLU A 410 -10.14 26.63 10.14
N CYS A 411 -8.99 27.19 10.55
CA CYS A 411 -8.94 28.49 11.20
C CYS A 411 -9.29 29.68 10.28
N GLY A 412 -9.44 29.46 8.97
CA GLY A 412 -9.69 30.55 8.01
C GLY A 412 -8.65 31.66 8.10
N GLU A 413 -8.97 32.91 7.74
CA GLU A 413 -8.00 34.02 7.73
C GLU A 413 -7.64 34.62 9.11
N GLY A 414 -7.87 33.87 10.20
CA GLY A 414 -7.66 34.34 11.57
C GLY A 414 -6.21 34.42 12.05
N ASN A 415 -6.00 35.05 13.21
CA ASN A 415 -4.68 35.17 13.85
C ASN A 415 -4.00 33.81 14.10
N LEU A 416 -4.77 32.78 14.45
CA LEU A 416 -4.20 31.45 14.69
C LEU A 416 -3.61 30.85 13.40
N LYS A 417 -4.27 31.01 12.24
CA LYS A 417 -3.73 30.53 10.95
C LYS A 417 -2.36 31.14 10.66
N LYS A 418 -2.22 32.47 10.82
CA LYS A 418 -0.93 33.16 10.63
C LYS A 418 0.17 32.59 11.52
N ARG A 419 -0.17 32.27 12.76
CA ARG A 419 0.77 31.69 13.73
C ARG A 419 1.09 30.21 13.46
N LEU A 420 0.25 29.53 12.68
CA LEU A 420 0.44 28.15 12.24
C LEU A 420 1.14 28.05 10.87
N GLU A 421 1.43 29.15 10.16
CA GLU A 421 2.19 29.14 8.89
C GLU A 421 3.50 28.32 8.93
N PRO A 422 4.24 28.23 10.06
CA PRO A 422 5.42 27.36 10.17
C PRO A 422 5.15 25.86 9.91
N ILE A 423 3.88 25.45 9.76
CA ILE A 423 3.50 24.09 9.34
C ILE A 423 4.07 23.73 7.97
N LYS A 424 4.17 24.69 7.05
CA LYS A 424 4.70 24.45 5.71
C LYS A 424 6.19 24.11 5.78
N GLU A 425 6.95 24.89 6.54
CA GLU A 425 8.38 24.63 6.78
C GLU A 425 8.58 23.28 7.49
N ALA A 426 7.81 23.00 8.54
CA ALA A 426 7.88 21.73 9.24
C ALA A 426 7.55 20.53 8.35
N LEU A 427 6.63 20.67 7.38
CA LEU A 427 6.35 19.62 6.40
C LEU A 427 7.47 19.46 5.37
N LEU A 428 8.03 20.57 4.87
CA LEU A 428 9.16 20.54 3.92
C LEU A 428 10.37 19.79 4.50
N GLU A 429 10.67 19.98 5.79
CA GLU A 429 11.72 19.24 6.50
C GLU A 429 11.47 17.71 6.58
N ARG A 430 10.21 17.28 6.45
CA ARG A 430 9.80 15.87 6.57
C ARG A 430 9.67 15.17 5.23
N ILE A 431 9.52 15.90 4.13
CA ILE A 431 9.43 15.29 2.79
C ILE A 431 10.65 14.41 2.54
N ASN A 432 10.42 13.23 1.96
CA ASN A 432 11.40 12.16 1.71
C ASN A 432 11.95 11.45 2.96
N ALA A 433 11.69 11.96 4.18
CA ALA A 433 12.12 11.28 5.41
C ALA A 433 11.47 9.89 5.51
N PRO A 434 12.22 8.82 5.86
CA PRO A 434 11.67 7.48 6.05
C PRO A 434 10.56 7.49 7.10
N THR A 435 9.45 6.81 6.79
CA THR A 435 8.32 6.63 7.70
C THR A 435 7.48 5.44 7.29
N ASN A 436 6.48 5.07 8.09
CA ASN A 436 5.56 3.98 7.79
C ASN A 436 4.46 4.39 6.79
N PRO A 437 3.72 3.43 6.20
CA PRO A 437 2.74 3.70 5.14
C PRO A 437 1.66 4.73 5.49
N LEU A 438 1.08 4.64 6.70
CA LEU A 438 0.04 5.59 7.14
C LEU A 438 0.63 6.98 7.39
N ALA A 439 1.78 7.07 8.06
CA ALA A 439 2.46 8.34 8.30
C ALA A 439 2.88 9.03 6.99
N LEU A 440 3.28 8.26 5.97
CA LEU A 440 3.56 8.77 4.63
C LEU A 440 2.29 9.38 4.00
N ALA A 441 1.15 8.68 4.07
CA ALA A 441 -0.13 9.21 3.61
C ALA A 441 -0.55 10.46 4.40
N LEU A 442 -0.36 10.50 5.72
CA LEU A 442 -0.64 11.67 6.56
C LEU A 442 0.19 12.88 6.13
N ARG A 443 1.48 12.69 5.85
CA ARG A 443 2.38 13.76 5.37
C ARG A 443 1.93 14.30 4.02
N ILE A 444 1.68 13.45 3.04
CA ILE A 444 1.25 13.87 1.70
C ILE A 444 -0.09 14.60 1.78
N SER A 445 -1.03 14.09 2.58
CA SER A 445 -2.31 14.75 2.83
C SER A 445 -2.12 16.12 3.49
N ALA A 446 -1.25 16.23 4.50
CA ALA A 446 -0.92 17.49 5.15
C ALA A 446 -0.30 18.51 4.18
N CYS A 447 0.65 18.09 3.33
CA CYS A 447 1.24 18.91 2.27
C CYS A 447 0.17 19.47 1.33
N LYS A 448 -0.77 18.61 0.90
CA LYS A 448 -1.90 19.01 0.05
C LYS A 448 -2.79 20.04 0.75
N LEU A 449 -3.14 19.82 2.01
CA LEU A 449 -4.01 20.71 2.80
C LEU A 449 -3.43 22.12 2.97
N VAL A 450 -2.11 22.25 3.08
CA VAL A 450 -1.44 23.55 3.25
C VAL A 450 -0.96 24.17 1.93
N GLY A 451 -1.20 23.51 0.80
CA GLY A 451 -0.86 24.02 -0.53
C GLY A 451 0.62 23.94 -0.88
N ILE A 452 1.36 22.93 -0.41
CA ILE A 452 2.71 22.63 -0.93
C ILE A 452 2.56 22.07 -2.35
N ASP A 453 3.44 22.49 -3.26
CA ASP A 453 3.45 22.02 -4.65
C ASP A 453 3.69 20.50 -4.72
N PRO A 454 2.82 19.73 -5.42
CA PRO A 454 2.99 18.29 -5.61
C PRO A 454 4.34 17.85 -6.17
N LEU A 455 5.02 18.69 -6.96
CA LEU A 455 6.36 18.40 -7.48
C LEU A 455 7.40 18.25 -6.35
N ILE A 456 7.19 18.91 -5.21
CA ILE A 456 8.13 18.86 -4.08
C ILE A 456 8.06 17.49 -3.36
N TYR A 457 6.87 16.89 -3.27
CA TYR A 457 6.66 15.59 -2.61
C TYR A 457 6.39 14.44 -3.60
N GLN A 458 6.76 14.59 -4.87
CA GLN A 458 6.51 13.57 -5.90
C GLN A 458 7.11 12.20 -5.53
N GLN A 459 8.32 12.17 -4.97
CA GLN A 459 8.97 10.92 -4.57
C GLN A 459 8.22 10.22 -3.42
N ASP A 460 7.68 10.98 -2.47
CA ASP A 460 6.85 10.43 -1.40
C ASP A 460 5.54 9.86 -1.98
N LEU A 461 4.94 10.53 -2.98
CA LEU A 461 3.76 10.02 -3.69
C LEU A 461 4.08 8.73 -4.46
N GLU A 462 5.17 8.68 -5.22
CA GLU A 462 5.62 7.48 -5.94
C GLU A 462 5.89 6.32 -4.98
N ARG A 463 6.54 6.60 -3.84
CA ARG A 463 6.75 5.63 -2.76
C ARG A 463 5.42 5.12 -2.23
N LEU A 464 4.47 6.00 -1.91
CA LEU A 464 3.15 5.59 -1.41
C LEU A 464 2.43 4.69 -2.43
N MET A 465 2.40 5.07 -3.71
CA MET A 465 1.74 4.30 -4.77
C MET A 465 2.39 2.92 -4.97
N SER A 466 3.70 2.81 -4.77
CA SER A 466 4.42 1.53 -4.87
C SER A 466 4.00 0.52 -3.80
N LEU A 467 3.41 0.97 -2.68
CA LEU A 467 3.04 0.12 -1.54
C LEU A 467 1.71 -0.61 -1.74
N GLN A 468 0.91 -0.30 -2.77
CA GLN A 468 -0.40 -0.94 -2.94
C GLN A 468 -0.25 -2.46 -3.09
N GLU A 469 -0.93 -3.23 -2.24
CA GLU A 469 -0.82 -4.68 -2.13
C GLU A 469 -1.76 -5.39 -3.13
N GLU A 470 -1.63 -6.71 -3.25
CA GLU A 470 -2.34 -7.50 -4.27
C GLU A 470 -3.86 -7.37 -4.21
N ASP A 471 -4.43 -7.34 -3.00
CA ASP A 471 -5.87 -7.18 -2.77
C ASP A 471 -6.38 -5.73 -2.99
N GLY A 472 -5.48 -4.82 -3.38
CA GLY A 472 -5.75 -3.43 -3.70
C GLY A 472 -5.65 -2.47 -2.51
N GLY A 473 -5.51 -2.96 -1.29
CA GLY A 473 -5.30 -2.12 -0.11
C GLY A 473 -3.87 -1.58 -0.01
N PHE A 474 -3.66 -0.67 0.93
CA PHE A 474 -2.33 -0.18 1.31
C PHE A 474 -1.97 -0.72 2.68
N PRO A 475 -0.71 -1.09 2.96
CA PRO A 475 -0.33 -1.70 4.23
C PRO A 475 -0.69 -0.82 5.43
N ALA A 476 -0.88 -1.46 6.58
CA ALA A 476 -1.06 -0.72 7.82
C ALA A 476 0.20 0.12 8.11
N GLY A 477 0.00 1.27 8.72
CA GLY A 477 1.08 2.07 9.29
C GLY A 477 0.69 2.53 10.68
N HIS A 478 1.64 2.55 11.60
CA HIS A 478 1.36 2.94 12.97
C HIS A 478 1.23 4.45 13.12
N PHE A 479 0.30 4.89 13.96
CA PHE A 479 0.12 6.30 14.28
C PHE A 479 -0.14 6.50 15.78
N CYS A 480 -0.95 5.67 16.44
CA CYS A 480 -1.16 5.69 17.89
C CYS A 480 -0.24 4.73 18.66
N CYS A 481 -0.12 4.95 19.97
CA CYS A 481 0.59 4.09 20.91
C CYS A 481 -0.31 3.70 22.09
N PHE A 482 -0.17 2.46 22.56
CA PHE A 482 -0.66 2.10 23.89
C PHE A 482 0.16 2.82 24.95
N GLY A 483 -0.51 3.67 25.74
CA GLY A 483 0.19 4.47 26.74
C GLY A 483 1.00 3.66 27.75
N ARG A 484 0.59 2.43 28.12
CA ARG A 484 1.31 1.62 29.13
C ARG A 484 2.55 0.90 28.56
N THR A 485 2.43 0.35 27.36
CA THR A 485 3.44 -0.55 26.77
C THR A 485 4.29 0.14 25.70
N GLY A 486 3.83 1.26 25.14
CA GLY A 486 4.42 1.88 23.96
C GLY A 486 4.15 1.11 22.66
N ALA A 487 3.37 0.02 22.73
CA ALA A 487 3.05 -0.77 21.54
C ALA A 487 2.30 0.08 20.52
N ARG A 488 2.70 -0.05 19.25
CA ARG A 488 2.28 0.82 18.16
C ARG A 488 1.04 0.26 17.46
N ILE A 489 0.06 1.12 17.19
CA ILE A 489 -1.24 0.75 16.61
C ILE A 489 -1.35 1.37 15.21
N GLY A 490 -1.71 0.55 14.22
CA GLY A 490 -1.94 0.99 12.84
C GLY A 490 -3.26 0.47 12.27
N ASN A 491 -3.73 1.06 11.17
CA ASN A 491 -4.97 0.66 10.53
C ASN A 491 -4.84 0.68 9.00
N ARG A 492 -5.08 -0.48 8.38
CA ARG A 492 -4.95 -0.68 6.93
C ARG A 492 -6.06 0.02 6.13
N GLY A 493 -7.28 0.00 6.65
CA GLY A 493 -8.43 0.72 6.09
C GLY A 493 -8.21 2.23 6.10
N LEU A 494 -7.65 2.77 7.18
CA LEU A 494 -7.32 4.19 7.28
C LEU A 494 -6.22 4.60 6.31
N THR A 495 -5.13 3.81 6.19
CA THR A 495 -4.10 4.07 5.17
C THR A 495 -4.73 4.12 3.79
N THR A 496 -5.57 3.13 3.46
CA THR A 496 -6.19 3.02 2.14
C THR A 496 -7.18 4.16 1.85
N ALA A 497 -8.05 4.50 2.80
CA ALA A 497 -9.00 5.60 2.67
C ALA A 497 -8.27 6.95 2.46
N LEU A 498 -7.19 7.18 3.22
CA LEU A 498 -6.39 8.40 3.08
C LEU A 498 -5.68 8.46 1.74
N THR A 499 -5.10 7.35 1.28
CA THR A 499 -4.49 7.27 -0.06
C THR A 499 -5.51 7.52 -1.17
N LEU A 500 -6.72 6.96 -1.08
CA LEU A 500 -7.81 7.24 -2.02
C LEU A 500 -8.12 8.74 -2.09
N LYS A 501 -8.23 9.43 -0.95
CA LYS A 501 -8.46 10.87 -0.89
C LYS A 501 -7.31 11.68 -1.53
N ILE A 502 -6.06 11.23 -1.34
CA ILE A 502 -4.88 11.86 -1.96
C ILE A 502 -4.97 11.78 -3.49
N ILE A 503 -5.18 10.58 -4.03
CA ILE A 503 -5.07 10.30 -5.47
C ILE A 503 -6.30 10.69 -6.29
N ARG A 504 -7.47 10.87 -5.66
CA ARG A 504 -8.68 11.39 -6.33
C ARG A 504 -8.61 12.89 -6.64
N HIS A 505 -7.57 13.60 -6.18
CA HIS A 505 -7.42 15.05 -6.28
C HIS A 505 -8.53 15.87 -5.58
N ASP A 506 -9.52 15.25 -4.93
CA ASP A 506 -10.51 15.95 -4.09
C ASP A 506 -9.82 16.72 -2.96
N VAL A 507 -9.91 18.05 -2.97
CA VAL A 507 -9.44 18.92 -1.88
C VAL A 507 -10.46 18.92 -0.75
#